data_AF-A0A0G0EMA6-F1
#
_entry.id   AF-A0A0G0EMA6-F1
#
_cell.length_a   1.000
_cell.length_b   1.000
_cell.length_c   1.000
_cell.angle_alpha   90.00
_cell.angle_beta   90.00
_cell.angle_gamma   90.00
#
_symmetry.space_group_name_H-M   'P 1'
#
loop_
_entity.id
_entity.type
_entity.pdbx_description
1 polymer ?
#
loop_
_entity_poly.entity_id
_entity_poly.type
_entity_poly.pdbx_seq_one_letter_code
_entity_poly.pdbx_strand_id
1 'polypeptide(L)'
;MEIAPSDFKKFNDLLKIVKINIEDFDEFLSLNPHIYRSIRGHAFEVWFDREMKERNVAITSVGGDNVVDRVINKKTLQLKTTYIKATIAGKMVGYRMHKTHGAEVKPYCYYKKNEFADFLVGLHPTDGVIICPRQYLPTRGEVSKKLDYPECLADPLPFDWNTKWLNRYDLLGVDIKDYPTIVEHSRSETKYFPKLISKIGFTDFDIIHAIIDEKNFRIWFQLIVGTIREFHFYKFAQTHGINLSQPKKLSTRGNQKVDYVLDSGTRIQVKGLTKGMSSDKILGCETQGSHGRVPNRLYQKTDFDFIAIVIDPNTIHVDTAKKLNIITEDYNFVILPISKLHKHPRSKEWGAEYIKSSFLFKADEVEYNRFELLK
;
A
#
# COMPACT_ATOMS: atom_id res chain seq x y z
N MET A 1 -14.37 -15.98 -14.27
CA MET A 1 -14.67 -16.95 -13.17
C MET A 1 -15.50 -16.23 -12.12
N GLU A 2 -16.59 -16.82 -11.62
CA GLU A 2 -17.45 -16.13 -10.66
C GLU A 2 -16.84 -16.08 -9.25
N ILE A 3 -17.03 -14.96 -8.55
CA ILE A 3 -16.67 -14.81 -7.14
C ILE A 3 -17.68 -15.60 -6.32
N ALA A 4 -17.21 -16.55 -5.51
CA ALA A 4 -18.09 -17.33 -4.64
C ALA A 4 -18.86 -16.40 -3.67
N PRO A 5 -20.16 -16.65 -3.41
CA PRO A 5 -20.95 -15.81 -2.51
C PRO A 5 -20.34 -15.65 -1.11
N SER A 6 -19.67 -16.68 -0.60
CA SER A 6 -18.94 -16.65 0.67
C SER A 6 -17.79 -15.65 0.67
N ASP A 7 -17.03 -15.57 -0.42
CA ASP A 7 -15.86 -14.69 -0.52
C ASP A 7 -16.28 -13.24 -0.77
N PHE A 8 -17.33 -13.04 -1.56
CA PHE A 8 -17.95 -11.72 -1.68
C PHE A 8 -18.55 -11.24 -0.36
N LYS A 9 -19.13 -12.14 0.45
CA LYS A 9 -19.60 -11.80 1.80
C LYS A 9 -18.44 -11.36 2.69
N LYS A 10 -17.33 -12.10 2.74
CA LYS A 10 -16.12 -11.70 3.50
C LYS A 10 -15.65 -10.31 3.09
N PHE A 11 -15.56 -10.06 1.78
CA PHE A 11 -15.18 -8.76 1.24
C PHE A 11 -16.15 -7.64 1.68
N ASN A 12 -17.46 -7.86 1.60
CA ASN A 12 -18.45 -6.89 2.08
C ASN A 12 -18.35 -6.63 3.58
N ASP A 13 -18.05 -7.65 4.38
CA ASP A 13 -17.88 -7.48 5.82
C ASP A 13 -16.63 -6.63 6.12
N LEU A 14 -15.56 -6.76 5.34
CA LEU A 14 -14.42 -5.84 5.39
C LEU A 14 -14.82 -4.39 5.06
N LEU A 15 -15.58 -4.17 3.98
CA LEU A 15 -16.08 -2.83 3.61
C LEU A 15 -16.94 -2.20 4.70
N LYS A 16 -17.81 -2.97 5.35
CA LYS A 16 -18.64 -2.51 6.48
C LYS A 16 -17.80 -2.10 7.69
N ILE A 17 -16.74 -2.84 7.99
CA ILE A 17 -15.82 -2.52 9.10
C ILE A 17 -15.22 -1.13 8.90
N VAL A 18 -14.78 -0.81 7.69
CA VAL A 18 -14.18 0.49 7.37
C VAL A 18 -15.19 1.52 6.85
N LYS A 19 -16.50 1.22 6.92
CA LYS A 19 -17.63 2.12 6.59
C LYS A 19 -17.56 2.75 5.21
N ILE A 20 -17.20 1.98 4.19
CA ILE A 20 -17.16 2.46 2.81
C ILE A 20 -18.05 1.60 1.91
N ASN A 21 -18.75 2.21 0.95
CA ASN A 21 -19.44 1.46 -0.10
C ASN A 21 -18.44 1.06 -1.20
N ILE A 22 -18.85 0.18 -2.11
CA ILE A 22 -17.93 -0.39 -3.10
C ILE A 22 -17.50 0.62 -4.16
N GLU A 23 -18.36 1.58 -4.50
CA GLU A 23 -18.11 2.62 -5.49
C GLU A 23 -17.06 3.63 -5.02
N ASP A 24 -17.21 4.12 -3.79
CA ASP A 24 -16.23 4.97 -3.10
C ASP A 24 -14.93 4.20 -2.84
N PHE A 25 -15.01 2.89 -2.58
CA PHE A 25 -13.83 2.06 -2.39
C PHE A 25 -13.02 1.89 -3.68
N ASP A 26 -13.67 1.64 -4.82
CA ASP A 26 -13.03 1.61 -6.14
C ASP A 26 -12.32 2.95 -6.44
N GLU A 27 -13.00 4.07 -6.16
CA GLU A 27 -12.41 5.39 -6.30
C GLU A 27 -11.19 5.58 -5.39
N PHE A 28 -11.34 5.28 -4.10
CA PHE A 28 -10.28 5.35 -3.10
C PHE A 28 -9.05 4.54 -3.54
N LEU A 29 -9.23 3.29 -3.94
CA LEU A 29 -8.12 2.45 -4.40
C LEU A 29 -7.45 3.03 -5.66
N SER A 30 -8.24 3.52 -6.62
CA SER A 30 -7.73 4.06 -7.89
C SER A 30 -6.94 5.36 -7.76
N LEU A 31 -7.26 6.18 -6.75
CA LEU A 31 -6.62 7.48 -6.50
C LEU A 31 -5.33 7.37 -5.67
N ASN A 32 -5.02 6.20 -5.11
CA ASN A 32 -3.90 6.01 -4.19
C ASN A 32 -2.82 5.09 -4.81
N PRO A 33 -1.76 5.64 -5.46
CA PRO A 33 -0.74 4.86 -6.13
C PRO A 33 0.02 3.87 -5.27
N HIS A 34 0.26 4.15 -4.00
CA HIS A 34 0.88 3.18 -3.10
C HIS A 34 -0.01 1.96 -2.84
N ILE A 35 -1.34 2.14 -2.83
CA ILE A 35 -2.30 1.05 -2.63
C ILE A 35 -2.45 0.23 -3.90
N TYR A 36 -2.85 0.83 -5.03
CA TYR A 36 -3.12 0.03 -6.24
C TYR A 36 -1.87 -0.67 -6.77
N ARG A 37 -0.66 -0.13 -6.55
CA ARG A 37 0.59 -0.82 -6.94
C ARG A 37 0.80 -2.11 -6.14
N SER A 38 0.44 -2.11 -4.86
CA SER A 38 0.50 -3.31 -4.02
C SER A 38 -0.58 -4.32 -4.42
N ILE A 39 -1.82 -3.86 -4.60
CA ILE A 39 -2.91 -4.71 -5.10
C ILE A 39 -2.55 -5.34 -6.44
N ARG A 40 -1.96 -4.58 -7.38
CA ARG A 40 -1.51 -5.10 -8.67
C ARG A 40 -0.54 -6.27 -8.53
N GLY A 41 0.37 -6.21 -7.56
CA GLY A 41 1.33 -7.28 -7.27
C GLY A 41 0.62 -8.57 -6.82
N HIS A 42 -0.25 -8.47 -5.83
CA HIS A 42 -0.96 -9.64 -5.30
C HIS A 42 -2.05 -10.17 -6.25
N ALA A 43 -2.74 -9.28 -6.98
CA ALA A 43 -3.68 -9.66 -8.02
C ALA A 43 -2.98 -10.43 -9.15
N PHE A 44 -1.72 -10.10 -9.47
CA PHE A 44 -0.91 -10.89 -10.39
C PHE A 44 -0.65 -12.31 -9.88
N GLU A 45 -0.38 -12.47 -8.58
CA GLU A 45 -0.19 -13.79 -8.01
C GLU A 45 -1.48 -14.62 -8.00
N VAL A 46 -2.61 -13.99 -7.67
CA VAL A 46 -3.94 -14.64 -7.71
C VAL A 46 -4.27 -15.08 -9.14
N TRP A 47 -4.08 -14.17 -10.11
CA TRP A 47 -4.25 -14.47 -11.52
C TRP A 47 -3.38 -15.65 -11.94
N PHE A 48 -2.08 -15.62 -11.61
CA PHE A 48 -1.16 -16.69 -11.99
C PHE A 48 -1.54 -18.04 -11.37
N ASP A 49 -1.92 -18.05 -10.09
CA ASP A 49 -2.40 -19.26 -9.42
C ASP A 49 -3.66 -19.83 -10.08
N ARG A 50 -4.60 -18.95 -10.46
CA ARG A 50 -5.82 -19.33 -11.16
C ARG A 50 -5.51 -19.96 -12.52
N GLU A 51 -4.71 -19.28 -13.33
CA GLU A 51 -4.35 -19.76 -14.68
C GLU A 51 -3.62 -21.11 -14.65
N MET A 52 -2.79 -21.34 -13.62
CA MET A 52 -2.13 -22.64 -13.40
C MET A 52 -3.13 -23.72 -13.00
N LYS A 53 -4.05 -23.42 -12.08
CA LYS A 53 -5.08 -24.36 -11.63
C LYS A 53 -6.04 -24.77 -12.76
N GLU A 54 -6.48 -23.83 -13.58
CA GLU A 54 -7.34 -24.10 -14.75
C GLU A 54 -6.69 -25.07 -15.75
N ARG A 55 -5.35 -25.13 -15.75
CA ARG A 55 -4.55 -26.03 -16.58
C ARG A 55 -4.06 -27.27 -15.84
N ASN A 56 -4.66 -27.58 -14.68
CA ASN A 56 -4.32 -28.73 -13.83
C ASN A 56 -2.85 -28.74 -13.36
N VAL A 57 -2.24 -27.57 -13.21
CA VAL A 57 -0.87 -27.42 -12.72
C VAL A 57 -0.90 -27.24 -11.21
N ALA A 58 -0.26 -28.17 -10.49
CA ALA A 58 -0.09 -28.05 -9.06
C ALA A 58 0.85 -26.88 -8.73
N ILE A 59 0.33 -25.89 -8.02
CA ILE A 59 1.05 -24.70 -7.58
C ILE A 59 0.87 -24.51 -6.09
N THR A 60 1.97 -24.23 -5.38
CA THR A 60 1.97 -23.99 -3.93
C THR A 60 2.37 -22.56 -3.63
N SER A 61 1.56 -21.86 -2.83
CA SER A 61 1.90 -20.55 -2.26
C SER A 61 2.75 -20.72 -1.00
N VAL A 62 3.94 -20.11 -0.99
CA VAL A 62 4.88 -20.17 0.14
C VAL A 62 4.54 -19.12 1.20
N GLY A 63 4.09 -17.93 0.78
CA GLY A 63 3.69 -16.83 1.66
C GLY A 63 4.84 -16.19 2.46
N GLY A 64 4.55 -15.06 3.11
CA GLY A 64 5.47 -14.34 4.01
C GLY A 64 6.48 -13.42 3.30
N ASP A 65 7.41 -12.85 4.06
CA ASP A 65 8.46 -11.93 3.55
C ASP A 65 9.63 -12.69 2.87
N ASN A 66 9.33 -13.80 2.17
CA ASN A 66 10.32 -14.63 1.49
C ASN A 66 10.55 -14.15 0.04
N VAL A 67 11.70 -14.48 -0.53
CA VAL A 67 12.03 -14.26 -1.95
C VAL A 67 11.32 -15.25 -2.89
N VAL A 68 10.56 -16.19 -2.33
CA VAL A 68 9.83 -17.21 -3.07
C VAL A 68 8.36 -16.97 -2.84
N ASP A 69 7.63 -16.64 -3.89
CA ASP A 69 6.18 -16.44 -3.84
C ASP A 69 5.45 -17.77 -4.09
N ARG A 70 5.94 -18.56 -5.06
CA ARG A 70 5.31 -19.80 -5.54
C ARG A 70 6.30 -20.93 -5.78
N VAL A 71 5.79 -22.16 -5.75
CA VAL A 71 6.52 -23.37 -6.16
C VAL A 71 5.68 -24.17 -7.15
N ILE A 72 6.28 -24.50 -8.29
CA ILE A 72 5.73 -25.41 -9.31
C ILE A 72 6.80 -26.46 -9.62
N ASN A 73 6.46 -27.75 -9.60
CA ASN A 73 7.40 -28.83 -9.96
C ASN A 73 8.77 -28.72 -9.24
N LYS A 74 8.74 -28.40 -7.94
CA LYS A 74 9.92 -28.16 -7.09
C LYS A 74 10.81 -26.97 -7.49
N LYS A 75 10.37 -26.14 -8.44
CA LYS A 75 11.04 -24.89 -8.86
C LYS A 75 10.42 -23.72 -8.11
N THR A 76 11.27 -22.92 -7.49
CA THR A 76 10.87 -21.72 -6.76
C THR A 76 10.71 -20.53 -7.70
N LEU A 77 9.65 -19.76 -7.52
CA LEU A 77 9.27 -18.63 -8.38
C LEU A 77 9.15 -17.35 -7.56
N GLN A 78 9.71 -16.26 -8.08
CA GLN A 78 9.37 -14.90 -7.65
C GLN A 78 8.59 -14.21 -8.77
N LEU A 79 7.37 -13.79 -8.45
CA LEU A 79 6.48 -13.07 -9.33
C LEU A 79 6.75 -11.56 -9.22
N LYS A 80 6.80 -10.87 -10.35
CA LYS A 80 6.96 -9.40 -10.41
C LYS A 80 6.07 -8.78 -11.47
N THR A 81 5.43 -7.67 -11.12
CA THR A 81 4.72 -6.83 -12.09
C THR A 81 5.65 -5.79 -12.71
N THR A 82 5.34 -5.33 -13.93
CA THR A 82 6.17 -4.35 -14.63
C THR A 82 6.34 -3.03 -13.89
N TYR A 83 7.57 -2.51 -13.93
CA TYR A 83 7.91 -1.18 -13.47
C TYR A 83 7.79 -0.18 -14.63
N ILE A 84 6.71 0.61 -14.60
CA ILE A 84 6.32 1.52 -15.67
C ILE A 84 7.47 2.46 -16.09
N LYS A 85 8.23 3.03 -15.14
CA LYS A 85 9.31 3.98 -15.48
C LYS A 85 10.51 3.34 -16.19
N ALA A 86 10.64 2.02 -16.17
CA ALA A 86 11.71 1.28 -16.85
C ALA A 86 11.17 0.40 -17.99
N THR A 87 9.89 0.52 -18.33
CA THR A 87 9.24 -0.23 -19.41
C THR A 87 8.98 0.70 -20.57
N ILE A 88 9.44 0.33 -21.77
CA ILE A 88 9.31 1.10 -23.01
C ILE A 88 8.62 0.20 -24.02
N ALA A 89 7.42 0.57 -24.44
CA ALA A 89 6.61 -0.19 -25.40
C ALA A 89 7.40 -0.59 -26.65
N GLY A 90 7.32 -1.87 -27.01
CA GLY A 90 8.03 -2.45 -28.17
C GLY A 90 9.54 -2.57 -28.03
N LYS A 91 10.14 -2.13 -26.91
CA LYS A 91 11.60 -2.12 -26.72
C LYS A 91 12.05 -2.90 -25.48
N MET A 92 11.52 -2.57 -24.31
CA MET A 92 12.04 -3.08 -23.04
C MET A 92 10.94 -3.27 -22.02
N VAL A 93 11.03 -4.36 -21.25
CA VAL A 93 10.23 -4.59 -20.05
C VAL A 93 11.15 -4.54 -18.83
N GLY A 94 10.80 -3.69 -17.86
CA GLY A 94 11.60 -3.48 -16.65
C GLY A 94 10.89 -3.95 -15.39
N TYR A 95 11.63 -4.56 -14.46
CA TYR A 95 11.13 -4.94 -13.13
C TYR A 95 11.92 -4.27 -12.01
N ARG A 96 11.30 -3.99 -10.87
CA ARG A 96 12.03 -3.58 -9.66
C ARG A 96 12.51 -4.80 -8.89
N MET A 97 13.79 -4.79 -8.52
CA MET A 97 14.46 -5.90 -7.84
C MET A 97 15.06 -5.51 -6.49
N HIS A 98 14.59 -4.43 -5.87
CA HIS A 98 14.88 -4.16 -4.46
C HIS A 98 13.77 -4.71 -3.55
N LYS A 99 14.18 -5.22 -2.40
CA LYS A 99 13.34 -5.57 -1.27
C LYS A 99 12.71 -4.29 -0.72
N THR A 100 11.39 -4.32 -0.54
CA THR A 100 10.61 -3.23 0.09
C THR A 100 10.32 -3.48 1.56
N HIS A 101 10.82 -4.60 2.10
CA HIS A 101 10.69 -5.01 3.49
C HIS A 101 12.04 -5.56 3.99
N GLY A 102 12.31 -5.41 5.29
CA GLY A 102 13.60 -5.76 5.90
C GLY A 102 14.60 -4.62 5.86
N ALA A 103 15.89 -4.93 5.68
CA ALA A 103 16.94 -3.92 5.60
C ALA A 103 16.86 -3.17 4.24
N GLU A 104 16.07 -2.10 4.20
CA GLU A 104 15.86 -1.24 3.02
C GLU A 104 17.10 -0.40 2.62
N VAL A 105 18.22 -0.57 3.33
CA VAL A 105 19.46 0.17 3.10
C VAL A 105 20.32 -0.58 2.07
N LYS A 106 20.91 0.17 1.13
CA LYS A 106 21.87 -0.41 0.18
C LYS A 106 23.14 -0.87 0.92
N PRO A 107 23.72 -2.03 0.56
CA PRO A 107 23.30 -2.93 -0.51
C PRO A 107 22.21 -3.95 -0.15
N TYR A 108 21.86 -4.09 1.14
CA TYR A 108 21.02 -5.17 1.66
C TYR A 108 19.62 -5.24 1.05
N CYS A 109 19.12 -4.10 0.54
CA CYS A 109 17.86 -4.06 -0.18
C CYS A 109 17.92 -4.70 -1.57
N TYR A 110 19.10 -4.92 -2.17
CA TYR A 110 19.21 -5.61 -3.46
C TYR A 110 19.23 -7.13 -3.27
N TYR A 111 18.63 -7.85 -4.22
CA TYR A 111 18.79 -9.30 -4.29
C TYR A 111 20.16 -9.66 -4.88
N LYS A 112 20.85 -10.62 -4.28
CA LYS A 112 21.94 -11.34 -4.94
C LYS A 112 21.37 -12.48 -5.77
N LYS A 113 22.06 -12.84 -6.86
CA LYS A 113 21.61 -13.90 -7.76
C LYS A 113 21.45 -15.25 -7.05
N ASN A 114 22.31 -15.59 -6.09
CA ASN A 114 22.22 -16.85 -5.32
C ASN A 114 21.13 -16.85 -4.23
N GLU A 115 20.65 -15.68 -3.84
CA GLU A 115 19.59 -15.50 -2.82
C GLU A 115 18.20 -15.36 -3.47
N PHE A 116 18.10 -15.45 -4.79
CA PHE A 116 16.85 -15.30 -5.52
C PHE A 116 16.18 -16.65 -5.80
N ALA A 117 14.87 -16.66 -6.06
CA ALA A 117 14.13 -17.82 -6.52
C ALA A 117 14.71 -18.39 -7.84
N ASP A 118 14.50 -19.67 -8.12
CA ASP A 118 15.02 -20.36 -9.31
C ASP A 118 14.60 -19.66 -10.60
N PHE A 119 13.42 -19.04 -10.61
CA PHE A 119 12.89 -18.28 -11.74
C PHE A 119 12.31 -16.94 -11.30
N LEU A 120 12.52 -15.93 -12.14
CA LEU A 120 11.64 -14.77 -12.22
C LEU A 120 10.45 -15.13 -13.10
N VAL A 121 9.23 -14.84 -12.62
CA VAL A 121 8.01 -14.80 -13.43
C VAL A 121 7.55 -13.34 -13.49
N GLY A 122 7.97 -12.65 -14.54
CA GLY A 122 7.69 -11.24 -14.75
C GLY A 122 6.45 -11.05 -15.61
N LEU A 123 5.46 -10.28 -15.16
CA LEU A 123 4.31 -9.93 -16.00
C LEU A 123 4.78 -9.17 -17.25
N HIS A 124 4.35 -9.58 -18.45
CA HIS A 124 4.51 -8.81 -19.68
C HIS A 124 3.35 -7.81 -19.82
N PRO A 125 3.56 -6.57 -20.30
CA PRO A 125 2.46 -5.62 -20.47
C PRO A 125 1.32 -6.09 -21.38
N THR A 126 1.63 -6.94 -22.38
CA THR A 126 0.69 -7.30 -23.45
C THR A 126 0.62 -8.79 -23.79
N ASP A 127 1.63 -9.59 -23.44
CA ASP A 127 1.88 -10.88 -24.12
C ASP A 127 2.06 -12.05 -23.13
N GLY A 128 1.52 -11.96 -21.91
CA GLY A 128 1.62 -13.03 -20.89
C GLY A 128 2.72 -12.77 -19.87
N VAL A 129 3.67 -13.70 -19.72
CA VAL A 129 4.72 -13.65 -18.67
C VAL A 129 6.12 -13.98 -19.19
N ILE A 130 7.14 -13.28 -18.69
CA ILE A 130 8.55 -13.59 -18.87
C ILE A 130 8.96 -14.59 -17.79
N ILE A 131 9.37 -15.81 -18.18
CA ILE A 131 9.85 -16.86 -17.27
C ILE A 131 11.35 -17.03 -17.50
N CYS A 132 12.15 -16.39 -16.63
CA CYS A 132 13.61 -16.34 -16.78
C CYS A 132 14.31 -17.11 -15.65
N PRO A 133 15.16 -18.11 -15.96
CA PRO A 133 15.97 -18.76 -14.95
C PRO A 133 16.92 -17.78 -14.28
N ARG A 134 17.08 -17.91 -12.96
CA ARG A 134 17.91 -17.07 -12.10
C ARG A 134 19.31 -16.80 -12.64
N GLN A 135 19.95 -17.81 -13.23
CA GLN A 135 21.30 -17.71 -13.79
C GLN A 135 21.42 -16.70 -14.94
N TYR A 136 20.34 -16.42 -15.66
CA TYR A 136 20.29 -15.48 -16.79
C TYR A 136 19.77 -14.09 -16.41
N LEU A 137 19.40 -13.85 -15.16
CA LEU A 137 19.03 -12.51 -14.70
C LEU A 137 20.26 -11.60 -14.72
N PRO A 138 20.25 -10.45 -15.42
CA PRO A 138 21.43 -9.61 -15.45
C PRO A 138 21.71 -8.96 -14.09
N THR A 139 22.98 -8.82 -13.75
CA THR A 139 23.44 -8.07 -12.58
C THR A 139 23.58 -6.58 -12.90
N ARG A 140 23.73 -5.76 -11.87
CA ARG A 140 23.95 -4.32 -12.00
C ARG A 140 25.22 -4.04 -12.82
N GLY A 141 26.29 -4.79 -12.57
CA GLY A 141 27.55 -4.65 -13.30
C GLY A 141 27.47 -5.06 -14.77
N GLU A 142 26.65 -6.06 -15.10
CA GLU A 142 26.39 -6.50 -16.47
C GLU A 142 25.57 -5.46 -17.26
N VAL A 143 24.62 -4.79 -16.61
CA VAL A 143 23.84 -3.71 -17.24
C VAL A 143 24.67 -2.43 -17.37
N SER A 144 25.46 -2.08 -16.36
CA SER A 144 26.31 -0.89 -16.38
C SER A 144 27.43 -0.96 -15.35
N LYS A 145 28.67 -0.80 -15.82
CA LYS A 145 29.88 -0.73 -14.97
C LYS A 145 29.91 0.48 -14.02
N LYS A 146 28.98 1.44 -14.16
CA LYS A 146 28.89 2.65 -13.32
C LYS A 146 27.98 2.46 -12.10
N LEU A 147 27.27 1.34 -11.99
CA LEU A 147 26.35 1.11 -10.89
C LEU A 147 27.08 0.50 -9.69
N ASP A 148 26.81 1.04 -8.49
CA ASP A 148 27.28 0.44 -7.24
C ASP A 148 26.72 -0.98 -7.06
N TYR A 149 27.47 -1.82 -6.33
CA TYR A 149 27.12 -3.20 -5.99
C TYR A 149 26.92 -4.07 -7.24
N PRO A 150 27.95 -4.19 -8.10
CA PRO A 150 27.85 -4.81 -9.42
C PRO A 150 27.42 -6.28 -9.38
N GLU A 151 27.61 -6.97 -8.26
CA GLU A 151 27.26 -8.37 -8.03
C GLU A 151 25.77 -8.62 -7.76
N CYS A 152 25.02 -7.56 -7.40
CA CYS A 152 23.59 -7.65 -7.14
C CYS A 152 22.78 -7.69 -8.45
N LEU A 153 21.56 -8.24 -8.42
CA LEU A 153 20.64 -8.23 -9.55
C LEU A 153 20.34 -6.79 -9.99
N ALA A 154 20.20 -6.58 -11.30
CA ALA A 154 19.89 -5.26 -11.85
C ALA A 154 18.57 -4.73 -11.29
N ASP A 155 18.54 -3.44 -10.98
CA ASP A 155 17.35 -2.74 -10.50
C ASP A 155 17.35 -1.32 -11.07
N PRO A 156 16.50 -1.03 -12.09
CA PRO A 156 15.54 -1.96 -12.69
C PRO A 156 16.22 -3.11 -13.46
N LEU A 157 15.57 -4.27 -13.49
CA LEU A 157 15.97 -5.46 -14.24
C LEU A 157 15.37 -5.40 -15.65
N PRO A 158 16.19 -5.26 -16.70
CA PRO A 158 15.71 -5.10 -18.07
C PRO A 158 15.58 -6.44 -18.80
N PHE A 159 14.56 -6.53 -19.64
CA PHE A 159 14.40 -7.54 -20.69
C PHE A 159 14.04 -6.85 -22.00
N ASP A 160 14.49 -7.39 -23.13
CA ASP A 160 13.94 -7.00 -24.43
C ASP A 160 12.44 -7.32 -24.48
N TRP A 161 11.67 -6.49 -25.21
CA TRP A 161 10.22 -6.67 -25.33
C TRP A 161 9.84 -8.09 -25.78
N ASN A 162 10.49 -8.57 -26.85
CA ASN A 162 10.30 -9.92 -27.39
C ASN A 162 11.38 -10.88 -26.90
N THR A 163 11.67 -10.87 -25.59
CA THR A 163 12.72 -11.73 -25.03
C THR A 163 12.42 -13.21 -25.27
N LYS A 164 13.48 -14.03 -25.47
CA LYS A 164 13.39 -15.49 -25.61
C LYS A 164 12.80 -16.23 -24.39
N TRP A 165 12.61 -15.50 -23.29
CA TRP A 165 12.03 -15.98 -22.03
C TRP A 165 10.51 -15.77 -21.95
N LEU A 166 9.91 -15.11 -22.94
CA LEU A 166 8.46 -14.88 -22.99
C LEU A 166 7.71 -16.22 -23.10
N ASN A 167 6.74 -16.42 -22.21
CA ASN A 167 5.85 -17.57 -22.10
C ASN A 167 6.55 -18.94 -22.04
N ARG A 168 7.75 -18.99 -21.46
CA ARG A 168 8.55 -20.21 -21.31
C ARG A 168 8.09 -21.10 -20.15
N TYR A 169 6.82 -21.48 -20.14
CA TYR A 169 6.22 -22.39 -19.15
C TYR A 169 6.84 -23.80 -19.19
N ASP A 170 7.38 -24.20 -20.34
CA ASP A 170 8.17 -25.41 -20.51
C ASP A 170 9.37 -25.46 -19.55
N LEU A 171 9.98 -24.30 -19.25
CA LEU A 171 11.07 -24.20 -18.27
C LEU A 171 10.60 -24.49 -16.85
N LEU A 172 9.30 -24.43 -16.57
CA LEU A 172 8.69 -24.85 -15.30
C LEU A 172 8.23 -26.32 -15.34
N GLY A 173 8.39 -27.01 -16.49
CA GLY A 173 7.86 -28.35 -16.71
C GLY A 173 6.34 -28.35 -16.93
N VAL A 174 5.81 -27.26 -17.48
CA VAL A 174 4.38 -27.10 -17.75
C VAL A 174 4.18 -26.95 -19.26
N ASP A 175 3.35 -27.81 -19.84
CA ASP A 175 2.96 -27.74 -21.25
C ASP A 175 1.69 -26.89 -21.39
N ILE A 176 1.84 -25.68 -21.92
CA ILE A 176 0.73 -24.76 -22.19
C ILE A 176 0.81 -24.36 -23.66
N LYS A 177 -0.26 -24.61 -24.41
CA LYS A 177 -0.37 -24.21 -25.83
C LYS A 177 -0.97 -22.80 -25.98
N ASP A 178 -1.99 -22.49 -25.18
CA ASP A 178 -2.67 -21.20 -25.16
C ASP A 178 -2.27 -20.42 -23.90
N TYR A 179 -1.25 -19.58 -24.06
CA TYR A 179 -0.70 -18.78 -22.96
C TYR A 179 -1.70 -17.71 -22.51
N PRO A 180 -1.97 -17.59 -21.20
CA PRO A 180 -2.92 -16.62 -20.71
C PRO A 180 -2.36 -15.20 -20.84
N THR A 181 -3.18 -14.25 -21.31
CA THR A 181 -2.83 -12.83 -21.36
C THR A 181 -3.77 -12.01 -20.48
N ILE A 182 -3.23 -11.00 -19.79
CA ILE A 182 -4.05 -10.14 -18.91
C ILE A 182 -5.10 -9.33 -19.70
N VAL A 183 -4.77 -8.92 -20.92
CA VAL A 183 -5.62 -8.05 -21.75
C VAL A 183 -6.95 -8.72 -22.11
N GLU A 184 -6.96 -10.05 -22.26
CA GLU A 184 -8.19 -10.82 -22.53
C GLU A 184 -9.14 -10.83 -21.33
N HIS A 185 -8.60 -10.84 -20.10
CA HIS A 185 -9.42 -10.91 -18.88
C HIS A 185 -10.01 -9.56 -18.45
N SER A 186 -9.35 -8.44 -18.77
CA SER A 186 -9.76 -7.12 -18.25
C SER A 186 -10.96 -6.49 -18.96
N ARG A 187 -11.41 -7.03 -20.11
CA ARG A 187 -12.41 -6.38 -20.98
C ARG A 187 -13.87 -6.83 -20.78
N SER A 188 -14.11 -7.91 -20.04
CA SER A 188 -15.44 -8.56 -19.98
C SER A 188 -16.05 -8.75 -18.59
N GLU A 189 -15.31 -8.50 -17.50
CA GLU A 189 -15.75 -8.83 -16.13
C GLU A 189 -15.54 -7.67 -15.14
N THR A 190 -16.16 -6.50 -15.39
CA THR A 190 -16.11 -5.35 -14.46
C THR A 190 -17.48 -5.01 -13.88
N LYS A 191 -17.74 -5.44 -12.64
CA LYS A 191 -18.95 -5.12 -11.88
C LYS A 191 -18.65 -4.23 -10.68
N TYR A 192 -17.49 -4.39 -10.05
CA TYR A 192 -17.19 -3.80 -8.76
C TYR A 192 -16.07 -2.75 -8.80
N PHE A 193 -15.02 -2.96 -9.61
CA PHE A 193 -13.81 -2.11 -9.61
C PHE A 193 -13.46 -1.45 -10.95
N PRO A 194 -14.40 -0.86 -11.72
CA PRO A 194 -14.10 -0.35 -13.05
C PRO A 194 -12.92 0.65 -13.09
N LYS A 195 -12.80 1.54 -12.08
CA LYS A 195 -11.71 2.55 -12.03
C LYS A 195 -10.38 1.88 -11.73
N LEU A 196 -10.30 1.01 -10.73
CA LEU A 196 -9.07 0.32 -10.37
C LEU A 196 -8.59 -0.64 -11.46
N ILE A 197 -9.50 -1.40 -12.07
CA ILE A 197 -9.20 -2.33 -13.17
C ILE A 197 -8.52 -1.59 -14.32
N SER A 198 -9.01 -0.40 -14.68
CA SER A 198 -8.37 0.44 -15.70
C SER A 198 -6.91 0.82 -15.40
N LYS A 199 -6.50 0.79 -14.12
CA LYS A 199 -5.13 1.10 -13.67
C LYS A 199 -4.23 -0.12 -13.63
N ILE A 200 -4.76 -1.28 -13.22
CA ILE A 200 -3.93 -2.44 -12.87
C ILE A 200 -4.08 -3.62 -13.82
N GLY A 201 -5.18 -3.69 -14.58
CA GLY A 201 -5.47 -4.70 -15.60
C GLY A 201 -6.04 -6.02 -15.10
N PHE A 202 -6.32 -6.17 -13.81
CA PHE A 202 -6.81 -7.42 -13.21
C PHE A 202 -8.33 -7.41 -13.04
N THR A 203 -8.97 -8.57 -12.92
CA THR A 203 -10.45 -8.67 -12.78
C THR A 203 -10.93 -8.37 -11.37
N ASP A 204 -12.24 -8.21 -11.18
CA ASP A 204 -12.85 -8.12 -9.84
C ASP A 204 -12.50 -9.35 -8.98
N PHE A 205 -12.46 -10.54 -9.59
CA PHE A 205 -12.08 -11.78 -8.93
C PHE A 205 -10.66 -11.67 -8.35
N ASP A 206 -9.71 -11.24 -9.17
CA ASP A 206 -8.29 -11.15 -8.78
C ASP A 206 -8.09 -10.11 -7.67
N ILE A 207 -8.78 -8.98 -7.76
CA ILE A 207 -8.73 -7.89 -6.77
C ILE A 207 -9.31 -8.33 -5.44
N ILE A 208 -10.51 -8.93 -5.44
CA ILE A 208 -11.19 -9.35 -4.20
C ILE A 208 -10.36 -10.42 -3.50
N HIS A 209 -9.90 -11.43 -4.22
CA HIS A 209 -9.10 -12.51 -3.63
C HIS A 209 -7.74 -12.01 -3.14
N ALA A 210 -7.12 -11.04 -3.82
CA ALA A 210 -5.92 -10.40 -3.31
C ALA A 210 -6.16 -9.70 -1.96
N ILE A 211 -7.32 -9.06 -1.78
CA ILE A 211 -7.67 -8.31 -0.56
C ILE A 211 -8.08 -9.23 0.61
N ILE A 212 -8.90 -10.25 0.36
CA ILE A 212 -9.46 -11.10 1.44
C ILE A 212 -8.52 -12.22 1.87
N ASP A 213 -7.47 -12.52 1.11
CA ASP A 213 -6.48 -13.53 1.50
C ASP A 213 -5.74 -13.07 2.77
N GLU A 214 -5.86 -13.85 3.84
CA GLU A 214 -5.22 -13.58 5.12
C GLU A 214 -3.69 -13.52 5.01
N LYS A 215 -3.09 -14.21 4.04
CA LYS A 215 -1.64 -14.12 3.77
C LYS A 215 -1.23 -12.74 3.26
N ASN A 216 -2.18 -12.00 2.68
CA ASN A 216 -2.00 -10.64 2.17
C ASN A 216 -2.47 -9.58 3.18
N PHE A 217 -2.45 -9.88 4.49
CA PHE A 217 -2.92 -8.98 5.55
C PHE A 217 -2.34 -7.55 5.47
N ARG A 218 -1.16 -7.37 4.88
CA ARG A 218 -0.55 -6.05 4.67
C ARG A 218 -1.38 -5.15 3.74
N ILE A 219 -2.03 -5.70 2.72
CA ILE A 219 -2.91 -4.93 1.82
C ILE A 219 -4.04 -4.31 2.64
N TRP A 220 -4.76 -5.14 3.38
CA TRP A 220 -5.92 -4.66 4.14
C TRP A 220 -5.51 -3.82 5.35
N PHE A 221 -4.75 -4.39 6.29
CA PHE A 221 -4.51 -3.75 7.59
C PHE A 221 -3.46 -2.64 7.55
N GLN A 222 -2.41 -2.77 6.73
CA GLN A 222 -1.33 -1.77 6.70
C GLN A 222 -1.58 -0.68 5.67
N LEU A 223 -2.04 -1.03 4.47
CA LEU A 223 -2.24 -0.06 3.39
C LEU A 223 -3.65 0.54 3.41
N ILE A 224 -4.69 -0.29 3.27
CA ILE A 224 -6.07 0.20 3.14
C ILE A 224 -6.53 0.85 4.45
N VAL A 225 -6.55 0.13 5.57
CA VAL A 225 -6.97 0.67 6.89
C VAL A 225 -6.07 1.84 7.32
N GLY A 226 -4.79 1.82 6.94
CA GLY A 226 -3.87 2.93 7.20
C GLY A 226 -4.30 4.23 6.53
N THR A 227 -4.67 4.17 5.25
CA THR A 227 -5.00 5.35 4.43
C THR A 227 -6.50 5.70 4.42
N ILE A 228 -7.41 4.76 4.75
CA ILE A 228 -8.86 5.00 4.74
C ILE A 228 -9.29 6.10 5.72
N ARG A 229 -8.50 6.31 6.78
CA ARG A 229 -8.72 7.38 7.77
C ARG A 229 -8.64 8.77 7.15
N GLU A 230 -7.70 8.98 6.24
CA GLU A 230 -7.58 10.23 5.48
C GLU A 230 -8.79 10.44 4.57
N PHE A 231 -9.28 9.37 3.93
CA PHE A 231 -10.50 9.42 3.12
C PHE A 231 -11.73 9.83 3.94
N HIS A 232 -11.94 9.23 5.12
CA HIS A 232 -13.07 9.57 5.99
C HIS A 232 -12.98 10.99 6.52
N PHE A 233 -11.79 11.43 6.93
CA PHE A 233 -11.57 12.82 7.32
C PHE A 233 -11.89 13.78 6.17
N TYR A 234 -11.44 13.45 4.95
CA TYR A 234 -11.71 14.25 3.76
C TYR A 234 -13.21 14.38 3.47
N LYS A 235 -13.94 13.26 3.41
CA LYS A 235 -15.39 13.26 3.18
C LYS A 235 -16.14 14.03 4.25
N PHE A 236 -15.78 13.86 5.53
CA PHE A 236 -16.43 14.56 6.63
C PHE A 236 -16.14 16.07 6.61
N ALA A 237 -14.93 16.49 6.23
CA ALA A 237 -14.63 17.90 6.01
C ALA A 237 -15.50 18.51 4.90
N GLN A 238 -15.69 17.79 3.78
CA GLN A 238 -16.53 18.24 2.67
C GLN A 238 -17.99 18.43 3.08
N THR A 239 -18.57 17.53 3.89
CA THR A 239 -19.95 17.69 4.38
C THR A 239 -20.11 18.92 5.29
N HIS A 240 -19.01 19.42 5.86
CA HIS A 240 -18.98 20.65 6.67
C HIS A 240 -18.60 21.91 5.86
N GLY A 241 -18.52 21.79 4.53
CA GLY A 241 -18.18 22.88 3.63
C GLY A 241 -16.70 23.27 3.65
N ILE A 242 -15.82 22.38 4.11
CA ILE A 242 -14.38 22.64 4.20
C ILE A 242 -13.67 22.04 2.99
N ASN A 243 -13.00 22.89 2.23
CA ASN A 243 -12.23 22.49 1.06
C ASN A 243 -10.80 22.12 1.47
N LEU A 244 -10.50 20.82 1.41
CA LEU A 244 -9.15 20.30 1.64
C LEU A 244 -8.43 20.09 0.30
N SER A 245 -7.22 20.63 0.20
CA SER A 245 -6.35 20.47 -0.96
C SER A 245 -5.08 19.69 -0.59
N GLN A 246 -4.51 18.99 -1.56
CA GLN A 246 -3.23 18.29 -1.40
C GLN A 246 -2.06 19.32 -1.39
N PRO A 247 -1.01 19.12 -0.57
CA PRO A 247 0.12 20.05 -0.46
C PRO A 247 1.03 19.98 -1.69
N LYS A 248 0.63 20.56 -2.82
CA LYS A 248 1.42 20.52 -4.07
C LYS A 248 2.53 21.58 -4.12
N LYS A 249 2.49 22.61 -3.26
CA LYS A 249 3.38 23.77 -3.28
C LYS A 249 4.24 23.94 -2.02
N LEU A 250 4.29 22.96 -1.12
CA LEU A 250 5.14 23.06 0.08
C LEU A 250 6.58 22.62 -0.23
N SER A 251 7.48 22.92 0.71
CA SER A 251 8.85 22.39 0.69
C SER A 251 8.85 20.86 0.67
N THR A 252 9.97 20.23 0.31
CA THR A 252 10.10 18.76 0.33
C THR A 252 9.72 18.15 1.69
N ARG A 253 10.03 18.85 2.80
CA ARG A 253 9.62 18.45 4.14
C ARG A 253 8.11 18.62 4.33
N GLY A 254 7.54 19.76 3.92
CA GLY A 254 6.10 20.02 4.01
C GLY A 254 5.27 18.98 3.25
N ASN A 255 5.67 18.63 2.03
CA ASN A 255 5.00 17.60 1.21
C ASN A 255 5.04 16.19 1.82
N GLN A 256 5.88 15.94 2.83
CA GLN A 256 5.98 14.65 3.52
C GLN A 256 5.34 14.64 4.91
N LYS A 257 4.98 15.81 5.44
CA LYS A 257 4.60 16.01 6.86
C LYS A 257 3.24 16.69 7.02
N VAL A 258 2.56 16.91 5.92
CA VAL A 258 1.25 17.54 5.81
C VAL A 258 0.46 16.68 4.85
N ASP A 259 -0.79 16.36 5.19
CA ASP A 259 -1.68 15.58 4.31
C ASP A 259 -2.64 16.52 3.57
N TYR A 260 -3.09 17.60 4.21
CA TYR A 260 -4.00 18.57 3.62
C TYR A 260 -3.64 20.04 3.91
N VAL A 261 -4.06 20.93 3.02
CA VAL A 261 -3.94 22.38 3.14
C VAL A 261 -5.29 23.02 2.81
N LEU A 262 -5.72 23.97 3.64
CA LEU A 262 -6.90 24.81 3.39
C LEU A 262 -6.57 25.99 2.47
N ASP A 263 -7.59 26.63 1.91
CA ASP A 263 -7.42 27.84 1.08
C ASP A 263 -6.76 28.99 1.85
N SER A 264 -6.93 29.03 3.18
CA SER A 264 -6.24 29.96 4.08
C SER A 264 -4.73 29.72 4.22
N GLY A 265 -4.23 28.60 3.69
CA GLY A 265 -2.85 28.14 3.88
C GLY A 265 -2.62 27.31 5.14
N THR A 266 -3.66 27.09 5.95
CA THR A 266 -3.60 26.24 7.15
C THR A 266 -3.27 24.80 6.76
N ARG A 267 -2.29 24.20 7.44
CA ARG A 267 -1.76 22.87 7.15
C ARG A 267 -2.23 21.86 8.19
N ILE A 268 -2.67 20.70 7.72
CA ILE A 268 -3.27 19.66 8.54
C ILE A 268 -2.51 18.35 8.33
N GLN A 269 -2.09 17.73 9.43
CA GLN A 269 -1.63 16.35 9.44
C GLN A 269 -2.74 15.45 9.98
N VAL A 270 -3.04 14.36 9.29
CA VAL A 270 -3.98 13.34 9.72
C VAL A 270 -3.23 12.17 10.34
N LYS A 271 -3.75 11.64 11.44
CA LYS A 271 -3.26 10.44 12.13
C LYS A 271 -4.40 9.60 12.64
N GLY A 272 -4.16 8.30 12.82
CA GLY A 272 -5.07 7.41 13.54
C GLY A 272 -4.61 7.16 14.97
N LEU A 273 -5.50 6.58 15.77
CA LEU A 273 -5.13 6.05 17.08
C LEU A 273 -4.20 4.83 16.97
N THR A 274 -3.33 4.69 17.96
CA THR A 274 -2.48 3.51 18.15
C THR A 274 -3.14 2.61 19.19
N LYS A 275 -3.65 1.45 18.76
CA LYS A 275 -4.40 0.52 19.63
C LYS A 275 -3.62 0.12 20.88
N GLY A 276 -2.33 -0.17 20.75
CA GLY A 276 -1.47 -0.54 21.89
C GLY A 276 -1.21 0.58 22.91
N MET A 277 -1.60 1.83 22.59
CA MET A 277 -1.48 2.98 23.48
C MET A 277 -2.84 3.43 24.05
N SER A 278 -3.92 2.77 23.64
CA SER A 278 -5.29 3.17 23.97
C SER A 278 -5.93 2.19 24.96
N SER A 279 -6.82 2.71 25.78
CA SER A 279 -7.67 2.02 26.75
C SER A 279 -9.04 2.72 26.78
N ASP A 280 -10.01 2.20 27.52
CA ASP A 280 -11.38 2.74 27.56
C ASP A 280 -11.46 4.24 27.89
N LYS A 281 -10.52 4.74 28.71
CA LYS A 281 -10.49 6.13 29.17
C LYS A 281 -9.38 6.97 28.56
N ILE A 282 -8.35 6.35 27.99
CA ILE A 282 -7.16 7.04 27.47
C ILE A 282 -6.97 6.63 26.02
N LEU A 283 -6.94 7.60 25.12
CA LEU A 283 -6.67 7.38 23.71
C LEU A 283 -5.23 7.83 23.41
N GLY A 284 -4.54 7.04 22.59
CA GLY A 284 -3.15 7.28 22.24
C GLY A 284 -2.94 7.41 20.73
N CYS A 285 -2.12 8.36 20.32
CA CYS A 285 -1.74 8.61 18.93
C CYS A 285 -0.21 8.67 18.83
N GLU A 286 0.37 7.92 17.88
CA GLU A 286 1.76 8.14 17.49
C GLU A 286 1.89 9.36 16.58
N THR A 287 2.77 10.28 16.96
CA THR A 287 3.03 11.55 16.28
C THR A 287 4.44 11.54 15.70
N GLN A 288 4.74 10.49 14.93
CA GLN A 288 5.98 10.34 14.16
C GLN A 288 5.68 9.62 12.83
N GLY A 289 6.61 9.73 11.88
CA GLY A 289 6.57 8.94 10.65
C GLY A 289 7.06 7.50 10.88
N SER A 290 6.55 6.56 10.10
CA SER A 290 6.89 5.13 10.21
C SER A 290 8.32 4.81 9.76
N HIS A 291 8.94 5.67 8.96
CA HIS A 291 10.28 5.47 8.40
C HIS A 291 11.24 6.61 8.76
N GLY A 292 12.53 6.29 8.84
CA GLY A 292 13.63 7.24 9.09
C GLY A 292 14.17 7.23 10.53
N ARG A 293 15.30 7.92 10.73
CA ARG A 293 15.92 8.06 12.05
C ARG A 293 15.37 9.28 12.77
N VAL A 294 15.38 9.23 14.10
CA VAL A 294 15.17 10.43 14.94
C VAL A 294 16.37 11.36 14.73
N PRO A 295 16.17 12.68 14.50
CA PRO A 295 14.90 13.40 14.62
C PRO A 295 14.08 13.51 13.32
N ASN A 296 14.59 13.10 12.16
CA ASN A 296 13.92 13.27 10.86
C ASN A 296 12.52 12.67 10.78
N ARG A 297 12.28 11.54 11.46
CA ARG A 297 10.95 10.92 11.53
C ARG A 297 9.95 11.72 12.37
N LEU A 298 10.41 12.55 13.32
CA LEU A 298 9.56 13.39 14.15
C LEU A 298 9.04 14.60 13.37
N TYR A 299 7.93 15.14 13.85
CA TYR A 299 7.38 16.42 13.38
C TYR A 299 8.01 17.58 14.14
N GLN A 300 8.27 18.68 13.43
CA GLN A 300 8.60 19.97 14.02
C GLN A 300 7.31 20.75 14.30
N LYS A 301 7.31 21.65 15.29
CA LYS A 301 6.19 22.55 15.58
C LYS A 301 5.85 23.50 14.43
N THR A 302 6.70 23.58 13.42
CA THR A 302 6.51 24.38 12.22
C THR A 302 6.02 23.56 11.03
N ASP A 303 5.87 22.23 11.13
CA ASP A 303 5.51 21.38 9.98
C ASP A 303 4.04 21.57 9.56
N PHE A 304 3.13 21.64 10.52
CA PHE A 304 1.69 21.79 10.32
C PHE A 304 1.06 22.63 11.43
N ASP A 305 -0.18 23.07 11.24
CA ASP A 305 -0.87 23.96 12.17
C ASP A 305 -1.87 23.19 13.04
N PHE A 306 -2.51 22.16 12.47
CA PHE A 306 -3.42 21.25 13.16
C PHE A 306 -3.05 19.78 12.94
N ILE A 307 -3.32 18.96 13.96
CA ILE A 307 -3.42 17.51 13.82
C ILE A 307 -4.89 17.09 13.90
N ALA A 308 -5.33 16.30 12.93
CA ALA A 308 -6.61 15.61 12.96
C ALA A 308 -6.38 14.15 13.35
N ILE A 309 -6.85 13.76 14.53
CA ILE A 309 -6.78 12.39 15.03
C ILE A 309 -8.10 11.71 14.67
N VAL A 310 -8.02 10.74 13.76
CA VAL A 310 -9.14 9.91 13.30
C VAL A 310 -9.29 8.73 14.25
N ILE A 311 -10.51 8.54 14.73
CA ILE A 311 -10.90 7.53 15.69
C ILE A 311 -11.81 6.54 14.97
N ASP A 312 -11.35 5.30 14.85
CA ASP A 312 -12.05 4.25 14.12
C ASP A 312 -13.38 3.90 14.81
N PRO A 313 -14.40 3.43 14.07
CA PRO A 313 -15.67 3.00 14.64
C PRO A 313 -15.50 2.02 15.80
N ASN A 314 -16.35 2.16 16.81
CA ASN A 314 -16.42 1.37 18.04
C ASN A 314 -15.15 1.42 18.91
N THR A 315 -14.29 2.42 18.72
CA THR A 315 -13.09 2.62 19.56
C THR A 315 -13.39 3.37 20.85
N ILE A 316 -14.34 4.31 20.84
CA ILE A 316 -14.73 5.09 22.01
C ILE A 316 -15.62 4.22 22.89
N HIS A 317 -15.30 4.10 24.18
CA HIS A 317 -16.08 3.32 25.12
C HIS A 317 -17.54 3.83 25.19
N VAL A 318 -18.50 2.90 25.31
CA VAL A 318 -19.94 3.19 25.25
C VAL A 318 -20.40 4.23 26.26
N ASP A 319 -19.86 4.20 27.49
CA ASP A 319 -20.24 5.17 28.53
C ASP A 319 -19.72 6.59 28.21
N THR A 320 -18.50 6.68 27.68
CA THR A 320 -17.91 7.95 27.23
C THR A 320 -18.71 8.51 26.06
N ALA A 321 -19.06 7.66 25.10
CA ALA A 321 -19.86 8.05 23.95
C ALA A 321 -21.26 8.54 24.35
N LYS A 322 -21.95 7.84 25.27
CA LYS A 322 -23.23 8.28 25.82
C LYS A 322 -23.12 9.64 26.52
N LYS A 323 -22.10 9.81 27.38
CA LYS A 323 -21.86 11.07 28.11
C LYS A 323 -21.65 12.25 27.16
N LEU A 324 -20.98 12.02 26.02
CA LEU A 324 -20.63 13.06 25.05
C LEU A 324 -21.57 13.12 23.83
N ASN A 325 -22.63 12.31 23.81
CA ASN A 325 -23.56 12.16 22.68
C ASN A 325 -22.84 11.88 21.34
N ILE A 326 -21.91 10.92 21.36
CA ILE A 326 -21.12 10.49 20.20
C ILE A 326 -21.71 9.21 19.60
N ILE A 327 -21.80 9.16 18.27
CA ILE A 327 -22.15 7.95 17.52
C ILE A 327 -20.90 7.08 17.42
N THR A 328 -20.88 5.94 18.12
CA THR A 328 -19.72 5.03 18.14
C THR A 328 -19.55 4.26 16.86
N GLU A 329 -20.62 4.04 16.11
CA GLU A 329 -20.61 3.19 14.93
C GLU A 329 -20.00 3.89 13.70
N ASP A 330 -19.61 5.15 13.83
CA ASP A 330 -19.01 5.97 12.76
C ASP A 330 -17.59 6.44 13.14
N TYR A 331 -16.86 6.95 12.16
CA TYR A 331 -15.58 7.61 12.39
C TYR A 331 -15.80 8.91 13.16
N ASN A 332 -14.93 9.14 14.13
CA ASN A 332 -14.93 10.35 14.92
C ASN A 332 -13.56 11.05 14.83
N PHE A 333 -13.54 12.35 15.08
CA PHE A 333 -12.36 13.17 14.84
C PHE A 333 -12.05 14.05 16.04
N VAL A 334 -10.78 14.11 16.43
CA VAL A 334 -10.29 15.08 17.41
C VAL A 334 -9.30 15.98 16.68
N ILE A 335 -9.62 17.27 16.60
CA ILE A 335 -8.82 18.27 15.89
C ILE A 335 -8.12 19.14 16.93
N LEU A 336 -6.79 19.15 16.92
CA LEU A 336 -5.99 19.87 17.90
C LEU A 336 -4.99 20.80 17.21
N PRO A 337 -4.84 22.06 17.66
CA PRO A 337 -3.76 22.90 17.19
C PRO A 337 -2.43 22.35 17.69
N ILE A 338 -1.38 22.49 16.89
CA ILE A 338 -0.03 22.00 17.20
C ILE A 338 0.54 22.55 18.52
N SER A 339 0.05 23.71 18.95
CA SER A 339 0.40 24.35 20.23
C SER A 339 0.03 23.48 21.45
N LYS A 340 -1.00 22.63 21.34
CA LYS A 340 -1.43 21.70 22.39
C LYS A 340 -0.53 20.46 22.49
N LEU A 341 0.31 20.20 21.49
CA LEU A 341 1.20 19.04 21.51
C LEU A 341 2.50 19.35 22.28
N HIS A 342 2.91 18.38 23.09
CA HIS A 342 4.11 18.50 23.92
C HIS A 342 5.40 18.43 23.09
N LYS A 343 6.40 19.22 23.50
CA LYS A 343 7.75 19.22 22.91
C LYS A 343 8.53 17.96 23.30
N HIS A 344 9.32 17.44 22.38
CA HIS A 344 10.25 16.34 22.63
C HIS A 344 11.41 16.84 23.51
N PRO A 345 11.81 16.11 24.58
CA PRO A 345 12.82 16.58 25.53
C PRO A 345 14.17 16.89 24.88
N ARG A 346 14.56 16.09 23.88
CA ARG A 346 15.82 16.25 23.11
C ARG A 346 15.79 17.33 22.01
N SER A 347 14.70 18.10 21.88
CA SER A 347 14.59 19.13 20.83
C SER A 347 15.76 20.12 20.83
N LYS A 348 16.28 20.48 22.03
CA LYS A 348 17.42 21.38 22.18
C LYS A 348 18.69 20.82 21.52
N GLU A 349 18.90 19.51 21.60
CA GLU A 349 20.05 18.84 20.98
C GLU A 349 19.98 18.85 19.44
N TRP A 350 18.77 18.93 18.88
CA TRP A 350 18.54 18.86 17.43
C TRP A 350 18.34 20.23 16.77
N GLY A 351 18.47 21.32 17.52
CA GLY A 351 18.40 22.69 16.99
C GLY A 351 17.03 23.13 16.47
N ALA A 352 15.95 22.37 16.76
CA ALA A 352 14.59 22.73 16.36
C ALA A 352 13.55 22.19 17.36
N GLU A 353 12.35 22.77 17.37
CA GLU A 353 11.28 22.32 18.26
C GLU A 353 10.54 21.12 17.67
N TYR A 354 10.88 19.92 18.14
CA TYR A 354 10.19 18.69 17.74
C TYR A 354 9.05 18.38 18.69
N ILE A 355 7.99 17.79 18.15
CA ILE A 355 6.87 17.25 18.93
C ILE A 355 7.29 15.89 19.51
N LYS A 356 6.78 15.53 20.69
CA LYS A 356 6.93 14.16 21.22
C LYS A 356 6.48 13.14 20.17
N SER A 357 7.04 11.94 20.20
CA SER A 357 6.71 10.85 19.27
C SER A 357 5.33 10.24 19.51
N SER A 358 4.68 10.60 20.62
CA SER A 358 3.34 10.13 20.96
C SER A 358 2.60 11.15 21.80
N PHE A 359 1.28 11.08 21.72
CA PHE A 359 0.33 11.92 22.44
C PHE A 359 -0.75 11.03 23.08
N LEU A 360 -1.03 11.25 24.36
CA LEU A 360 -2.08 10.56 25.10
C LEU A 360 -3.07 11.61 25.59
N PHE A 361 -4.36 11.31 25.53
CA PHE A 361 -5.42 12.19 26.01
C PHE A 361 -6.57 11.36 26.59
N LYS A 362 -7.31 11.94 27.53
CA LYS A 362 -8.49 11.30 28.08
C LYS A 362 -9.65 11.44 27.12
N ALA A 363 -10.36 10.34 26.90
CA ALA A 363 -11.45 10.27 25.93
C ALA A 363 -12.60 11.22 26.28
N ASP A 364 -12.80 11.55 27.57
CA ASP A 364 -13.89 12.41 28.04
C ASP A 364 -13.49 13.87 28.31
N GLU A 365 -12.25 14.25 28.02
CA GLU A 365 -11.72 15.61 28.19
C GLU A 365 -11.41 16.31 26.86
N VAL A 366 -11.77 15.69 25.72
CA VAL A 366 -11.57 16.27 24.38
C VAL A 366 -12.90 16.49 23.69
N GLU A 367 -12.91 17.46 22.78
CA GLU A 367 -14.05 17.71 21.91
C GLU A 367 -13.92 16.91 20.62
N TYR A 368 -15.01 16.30 20.19
CA TYR A 368 -15.09 15.48 18.99
C TYR A 368 -15.81 16.23 17.87
N ASN A 369 -15.39 16.00 16.64
CA ASN A 369 -16.04 16.46 15.41
C ASN A 369 -16.19 17.99 15.30
N ARG A 370 -15.32 18.75 15.98
CA ARG A 370 -15.26 20.23 15.99
C ARG A 370 -14.61 20.80 14.71
N PHE A 371 -15.23 20.55 13.56
CA PHE A 371 -14.67 20.97 12.26
C PHE A 371 -14.68 22.49 12.04
N GLU A 372 -15.46 23.25 12.80
CA GLU A 372 -15.41 24.71 12.76
C GLU A 372 -14.08 25.31 13.22
N LEU A 373 -13.21 24.53 13.88
CA LEU A 373 -11.81 24.90 14.13
C LEU A 373 -10.98 25.05 12.84
N LEU A 374 -11.48 24.54 11.72
CA LEU A 374 -10.82 24.54 10.41
C LEU A 374 -11.47 25.53 9.42
N LYS A 375 -12.33 26.44 9.88
CA LYS A 375 -12.98 27.44 9.03
C LYS A 375 -12.23 28.77 8.98
#